data_AF-A0A7J5ECE2-F1
#
_entry.id   AF-A0A7J5ECE2-F1
#
_cell.length_a   1.000
_cell.length_b   1.000
_cell.length_c   1.000
_cell.angle_alpha   90.00
_cell.angle_beta   90.00
_cell.angle_gamma   90.00
#
_symmetry.space_group_name_H-M   'P 1'
#
loop_
_entity.id
_entity.type
_entity.pdbx_description
1 polymer ?
#
loop_
_entity_poly.entity_id
_entity_poly.type
_entity_poly.pdbx_seq_one_letter_code
_entity_poly.pdbx_strand_id
1 'polypeptide(L)'
;MKSASIVTVFFLILCLFFMNEITAQDSSFVLKTGKVKTYYPTYTGNGHFSISSSQLGTQPTESYMINFYDEGTDDIPRIAALPEWNEINYFNGKKWINDVDINSEEITNYKQTLNMYGGYLETAYSWIN
;
A
#
# COMPACT_ATOMS: atom_id res chain seq x y z
N MET A 1 -30.85 19.52 43.29
CA MET A 1 -29.96 18.58 42.57
C MET A 1 -30.74 18.05 41.37
N LYS A 2 -30.43 18.50 40.15
CA LYS A 2 -31.16 18.10 38.93
C LYS A 2 -30.73 16.68 38.56
N SER A 3 -31.67 15.73 38.63
CA SER A 3 -31.47 14.35 38.17
C SER A 3 -31.14 14.36 36.67
N ALA A 4 -29.99 13.82 36.30
CA ALA A 4 -29.66 13.60 34.89
C ALA A 4 -30.62 12.53 34.34
N SER A 5 -31.28 12.82 33.22
CA SER A 5 -32.17 11.86 32.57
C SER A 5 -31.41 10.59 32.20
N ILE A 6 -32.02 9.42 32.45
CA ILE A 6 -31.49 8.10 32.05
C ILE A 6 -31.07 8.08 30.58
N VAL A 7 -31.78 8.83 29.73
CA VAL A 7 -31.45 8.99 28.30
C VAL A 7 -30.11 9.68 28.09
N THR A 8 -29.79 10.71 28.89
CA THR A 8 -28.51 11.43 28.82
C THR A 8 -27.36 10.53 29.25
N VAL A 9 -27.55 9.72 30.28
CA VAL A 9 -26.54 8.76 30.76
C VAL A 9 -26.31 7.67 29.72
N PHE A 10 -27.38 7.13 29.13
CA PHE A 10 -27.29 6.10 28.09
C PHE A 10 -26.59 6.61 26.82
N PHE A 11 -26.87 7.85 26.40
CA PHE A 11 -26.21 8.48 25.25
C PHE A 11 -24.71 8.72 25.51
N LEU A 12 -24.34 9.15 26.72
CA LEU A 12 -22.92 9.33 27.10
C LEU A 12 -22.15 8.01 27.11
N ILE A 13 -22.77 6.95 27.65
CA ILE A 13 -22.19 5.61 27.66
C ILE A 13 -22.01 5.10 26.23
N LEU A 14 -23.00 5.32 25.37
CA LEU A 14 -22.91 4.96 23.95
C LEU A 14 -21.77 5.72 23.24
N CYS A 15 -21.59 7.02 23.49
CA CYS A 15 -20.46 7.80 22.97
C CYS A 15 -19.10 7.26 23.45
N LEU A 16 -19.00 6.82 24.70
CA LEU A 16 -17.78 6.21 25.25
C LEU A 16 -17.47 4.84 24.62
N PHE A 17 -18.50 4.06 24.26
CA PHE A 17 -18.31 2.79 23.52
C PHE A 17 -17.98 3.00 22.03
N PHE A 18 -18.34 4.13 21.43
CA PHE A 18 -17.99 4.48 20.04
C PHE A 18 -16.64 5.19 19.89
N MET A 19 -15.98 5.56 20.99
CA MET A 19 -14.56 5.92 20.99
C MET A 19 -13.71 4.65 20.85
N ASN A 20 -13.83 3.95 19.72
CA ASN A 20 -12.80 3.01 19.33
C ASN A 20 -11.52 3.83 19.12
N GLU A 21 -10.62 3.76 20.10
CA GLU A 21 -9.17 3.81 19.96
C GLU A 21 -8.69 4.53 18.69
N ILE A 22 -8.79 5.88 18.66
CA ILE A 22 -7.96 6.68 17.76
C ILE A 22 -6.55 6.63 18.35
N THR A 23 -5.91 5.47 18.26
CA THR A 23 -4.47 5.40 18.50
C THR A 23 -3.82 6.11 17.33
N ALA A 24 -3.05 7.16 17.63
CA ALA A 24 -2.21 7.76 16.62
C ALA A 24 -1.22 6.69 16.16
N GLN A 25 -1.16 6.42 14.86
CA GLN A 25 -0.18 5.50 14.28
C GLN A 25 1.22 5.90 14.76
N ASP A 26 1.94 4.95 15.36
CA ASP A 26 3.31 5.20 15.81
C ASP A 26 4.17 5.57 14.61
N SER A 27 4.63 6.82 14.59
CA SER A 27 5.41 7.39 13.50
C SER A 27 6.78 6.73 13.33
N SER A 28 7.30 6.04 14.36
CA SER A 28 8.57 5.30 14.28
C SER A 28 8.48 4.09 13.32
N PHE A 29 7.28 3.60 13.06
CA PHE A 29 7.02 2.50 12.13
C PHE A 29 6.57 2.96 10.73
N VAL A 30 6.63 4.25 10.43
CA VAL A 30 6.09 4.80 9.18
C VAL A 30 7.19 5.44 8.34
N LEU A 31 7.39 4.92 7.14
CA LEU A 31 8.20 5.56 6.11
C LEU A 31 7.27 6.16 5.05
N LYS A 32 7.48 7.43 4.70
CA LYS A 32 6.61 8.14 3.75
C LYS A 32 7.43 8.94 2.74
N THR A 33 6.93 9.00 1.51
CA THR A 33 7.44 9.92 0.47
C THR A 33 6.28 10.55 -0.28
N GLY A 34 6.45 11.81 -0.66
CA GLY A 34 5.62 12.48 -1.67
C GLY A 34 6.37 12.74 -2.98
N LYS A 35 7.59 12.22 -3.10
CA LYS A 35 8.44 12.37 -4.29
C LYS A 35 8.30 11.14 -5.16
N VAL A 36 8.02 11.36 -6.45
CA VAL A 36 7.98 10.29 -7.46
C VAL A 36 9.38 9.85 -7.89
N LYS A 37 10.41 10.70 -7.78
CA LYS A 37 11.83 10.40 -8.13
C LYS A 37 12.81 10.91 -7.07
N THR A 38 13.98 10.29 -6.89
CA THR A 38 14.42 8.96 -7.36
C THR A 38 13.62 7.85 -6.67
N TYR A 39 13.24 6.80 -7.41
CA TYR A 39 12.41 5.72 -6.88
C TYR A 39 13.23 4.46 -6.58
N TYR A 40 13.02 3.88 -5.39
CA TYR A 40 13.56 2.59 -4.99
C TYR A 40 12.38 1.69 -4.59
N PRO A 41 12.17 0.57 -5.28
CA PRO A 41 11.12 -0.37 -4.92
C PRO A 41 11.24 -0.83 -3.47
N THR A 42 10.13 -0.82 -2.77
CA THR A 42 10.00 -1.40 -1.43
C THR A 42 9.47 -2.81 -1.57
N TYR A 43 9.94 -3.74 -0.74
CA TYR A 43 9.46 -5.11 -0.75
C TYR A 43 8.52 -5.35 0.43
N THR A 44 7.38 -5.96 0.18
CA THR A 44 6.51 -6.52 1.23
C THR A 44 6.50 -8.02 1.09
N GLY A 45 6.42 -8.73 2.22
CA GLY A 45 6.43 -10.18 2.22
C GLY A 45 6.05 -10.77 3.56
N ASN A 46 5.71 -12.06 3.54
CA ASN A 46 5.20 -12.80 4.70
C ASN A 46 6.07 -14.03 5.07
N GLY A 47 7.28 -14.10 4.53
CA GLY A 47 8.20 -15.24 4.71
C GLY A 47 7.94 -16.43 3.78
N HIS A 48 6.79 -16.50 3.11
CA HIS A 48 6.52 -17.46 2.04
C HIS A 48 6.54 -16.80 0.67
N PHE A 49 6.04 -15.56 0.61
CA PHE A 49 5.84 -14.79 -0.60
C PHE A 49 6.35 -13.36 -0.40
N SER A 50 6.87 -12.75 -1.46
CA SER A 50 7.20 -11.32 -1.48
C SER A 50 6.87 -10.66 -2.81
N ILE A 51 6.59 -9.37 -2.77
CA ILE A 51 6.29 -8.53 -3.92
C ILE A 51 7.08 -7.22 -3.82
N SER A 52 7.60 -6.74 -4.94
CA SER A 52 8.19 -5.41 -5.04
C SER A 52 7.10 -4.36 -5.30
N SER A 53 7.32 -3.12 -4.87
CA SER A 53 6.36 -2.05 -5.12
C SER A 53 6.63 -1.34 -6.45
N SER A 54 5.58 -0.72 -6.99
CA SER A 54 5.65 0.19 -8.12
C SER A 54 5.27 1.61 -7.74
N GLN A 55 5.64 2.58 -8.57
CA GLN A 55 5.34 3.99 -8.31
C GLN A 55 3.84 4.24 -8.27
N LEU A 56 3.09 3.71 -9.24
CA LEU A 56 1.62 3.83 -9.28
C LEU A 56 0.91 2.81 -8.38
N GLY A 57 1.61 1.80 -7.86
CA GLY A 57 0.99 0.72 -7.10
C GLY A 57 0.06 -0.20 -7.91
N THR A 58 -0.20 0.13 -9.17
CA THR A 58 -1.06 -0.60 -10.12
C THR A 58 -0.28 -1.33 -11.21
N GLN A 59 0.98 -0.95 -11.41
CA GLN A 59 1.86 -1.54 -12.43
C GLN A 59 2.25 -2.98 -12.04
N PRO A 60 2.52 -3.84 -13.04
CA PRO A 60 3.06 -5.16 -12.76
C PRO A 60 4.43 -5.02 -12.06
N THR A 61 4.71 -5.94 -11.14
CA THR A 61 5.96 -5.93 -10.37
C THR A 61 6.47 -7.33 -10.12
N GLU A 62 7.79 -7.44 -9.96
CA GLU A 62 8.41 -8.71 -9.58
C GLU A 62 7.86 -9.25 -8.27
N SER A 63 7.67 -10.56 -8.25
CA SER A 63 7.30 -11.30 -7.05
C SER A 63 8.05 -12.62 -6.95
N TYR A 64 8.20 -13.10 -5.72
CA TYR A 64 9.04 -14.24 -5.39
C TYR A 64 8.36 -15.12 -4.34
N MET A 65 8.66 -16.41 -4.37
CA MET A 65 8.19 -17.38 -3.39
C MET A 65 9.35 -18.26 -2.93
N ILE A 66 9.31 -18.66 -1.66
CA ILE A 66 10.29 -19.61 -1.13
C ILE A 66 10.22 -20.94 -1.88
N ASN A 67 11.35 -21.65 -1.97
CA ASN A 67 11.45 -22.95 -2.64
C ASN A 67 11.10 -22.94 -4.14
N PHE A 68 10.99 -21.76 -4.75
CA PHE A 68 10.82 -21.61 -6.19
C PHE A 68 12.12 -21.06 -6.80
N TYR A 69 12.85 -21.94 -7.48
CA TYR A 69 14.20 -21.66 -7.99
C TYR A 69 14.28 -22.01 -9.48
N ASP A 70 15.15 -21.30 -10.19
CA ASP A 70 15.53 -21.60 -11.57
C ASP A 70 17.01 -22.03 -11.59
N GLU A 71 17.32 -23.03 -12.41
CA GLU A 71 18.65 -23.60 -12.59
C GLU A 71 18.81 -24.08 -14.05
N GLY A 72 19.69 -23.42 -14.79
CA GLY A 72 20.15 -23.89 -16.09
C GLY A 72 21.23 -24.98 -15.95
N THR A 73 21.50 -25.71 -17.04
CA THR A 73 22.63 -26.66 -17.07
C THR A 73 23.94 -25.94 -16.75
N ASP A 74 24.69 -26.46 -15.78
CA ASP A 74 25.95 -25.90 -15.27
C ASP A 74 25.83 -24.51 -14.60
N ASP A 75 24.64 -24.07 -14.17
CA ASP A 75 24.42 -22.81 -13.43
C ASP A 75 24.24 -23.03 -11.91
N ILE A 76 24.37 -21.96 -11.13
CA ILE A 76 24.04 -21.92 -9.71
C ILE A 76 22.55 -21.60 -9.55
N PRO A 77 21.78 -22.38 -8.77
CA PRO A 77 20.36 -22.11 -8.50
C PRO A 77 20.11 -20.71 -7.93
N ARG A 78 19.09 -20.01 -8.45
CA ARG A 78 18.65 -18.67 -7.98
C ARG A 78 17.15 -18.65 -7.78
N ILE A 79 16.66 -17.79 -6.87
CA ILE A 79 15.23 -17.63 -6.65
C ILE A 79 14.60 -17.20 -7.97
N ALA A 80 13.63 -17.97 -8.45
CA ALA A 80 12.94 -17.68 -9.70
C ALA A 80 11.94 -16.54 -9.48
N ALA A 81 11.96 -15.56 -10.39
CA ALA A 81 10.90 -14.58 -10.47
C ALA A 81 9.60 -15.26 -10.89
N LEU A 82 8.52 -14.94 -10.20
CA LEU A 82 7.17 -15.36 -10.58
C LEU A 82 6.61 -14.40 -11.64
N PRO A 83 5.59 -14.83 -12.41
CA PRO A 83 4.83 -13.90 -13.24
C PRO A 83 4.33 -12.69 -12.45
N GLU A 84 4.23 -11.53 -13.09
CA GLU A 84 3.77 -10.28 -12.47
C GLU A 84 2.23 -10.27 -12.32
N TRP A 85 1.70 -11.23 -11.56
CA TRP A 85 0.26 -11.47 -11.39
C TRP A 85 -0.50 -10.37 -10.63
N ASN A 86 0.23 -9.39 -10.08
CA ASN A 86 -0.30 -8.38 -9.19
C ASN A 86 -0.69 -7.06 -9.89
N GLU A 87 -0.63 -7.01 -11.21
CA GLU A 87 -1.08 -5.85 -11.97
C GLU A 87 -2.58 -5.60 -11.75
N ILE A 88 -2.94 -4.34 -11.52
CA ILE A 88 -4.34 -3.90 -11.53
C ILE A 88 -4.42 -2.64 -12.37
N ASN A 89 -4.84 -2.78 -13.63
CA ASN A 89 -4.91 -1.66 -14.55
C ASN A 89 -6.33 -1.09 -14.64
N TYR A 90 -6.44 0.24 -14.66
CA TYR A 90 -7.70 0.97 -14.73
C TYR A 90 -7.78 1.79 -16.02
N PHE A 91 -8.84 1.60 -16.79
CA PHE A 91 -9.13 2.41 -17.98
C PHE A 91 -10.11 3.52 -17.64
N ASN A 92 -9.77 4.77 -17.95
CA ASN A 92 -10.62 5.93 -17.64
C ASN A 92 -11.52 6.39 -18.80
N GLY A 93 -11.60 5.62 -19.89
CA GLY A 93 -12.31 5.98 -21.12
C GLY A 93 -11.40 6.50 -22.24
N LYS A 94 -10.16 6.89 -21.94
CA LYS A 94 -9.18 7.40 -22.93
C LYS A 94 -7.86 6.66 -22.90
N LYS A 95 -7.35 6.30 -21.71
CA LYS A 95 -6.08 5.60 -21.53
C LYS A 95 -6.08 4.74 -20.27
N TRP A 96 -5.13 3.82 -20.21
CA TRP A 96 -4.87 2.98 -19.05
C TRP A 96 -3.96 3.71 -18.05
N ILE A 97 -4.19 3.55 -16.74
CA ILE A 97 -3.37 4.22 -15.72
C ILE A 97 -1.90 3.80 -15.80
N ASN A 98 -1.61 2.54 -16.13
CA ASN A 98 -0.24 2.05 -16.23
C ASN A 98 0.53 2.60 -17.44
N ASP A 99 -0.17 3.23 -18.41
CA ASP A 99 0.43 3.94 -19.55
C ASP A 99 0.75 5.41 -19.24
N VAL A 100 0.29 5.93 -18.09
CA VAL A 100 0.51 7.33 -17.69
C VAL A 100 1.95 7.50 -17.19
N ASP A 101 2.66 8.49 -17.72
CA ASP A 101 3.93 8.91 -17.14
C ASP A 101 3.67 9.46 -15.74
N ILE A 102 4.25 8.81 -14.72
CA ILE A 102 4.18 9.23 -13.31
C ILE A 102 4.64 10.67 -13.07
N ASN A 103 5.42 11.25 -13.98
CA ASN A 103 5.91 12.64 -13.90
C ASN A 103 5.02 13.64 -14.65
N SER A 104 3.98 13.16 -15.33
CA SER A 104 3.02 14.03 -16.01
C SER A 104 2.19 14.82 -15.00
N GLU A 105 1.61 15.92 -15.47
CA GLU A 105 0.66 16.72 -14.68
C GLU A 105 -0.64 15.96 -14.39
N GLU A 106 -0.85 14.80 -15.01
CA GLU A 106 -2.03 13.95 -14.79
C GLU A 106 -2.01 13.23 -13.44
N ILE A 107 -0.82 13.08 -12.84
CA ILE A 107 -0.66 12.46 -11.52
C ILE A 107 -0.28 13.54 -10.53
N THR A 108 -1.21 13.82 -9.60
CA THR A 108 -1.03 14.85 -8.58
C THR A 108 -1.22 14.28 -7.17
N ASN A 109 -0.81 15.03 -6.15
CA ASN A 109 -0.96 14.64 -4.74
C ASN A 109 -0.35 13.26 -4.41
N TYR A 110 0.77 12.93 -5.05
CA TYR A 110 1.44 11.64 -4.87
C TYR A 110 1.89 11.43 -3.43
N LYS A 111 1.60 10.24 -2.90
CA LYS A 111 2.07 9.78 -1.60
C LYS A 111 2.25 8.26 -1.62
N GLN A 112 3.37 7.80 -1.09
CA GLN A 112 3.58 6.39 -0.77
C GLN A 112 3.95 6.26 0.71
N THR A 113 3.31 5.34 1.43
CA THR A 113 3.46 5.14 2.88
C THR A 113 3.67 3.66 3.17
N LEU A 114 4.85 3.29 3.67
CA LEU A 114 5.11 1.98 4.24
C LEU A 114 4.78 2.01 5.72
N ASN A 115 3.79 1.23 6.13
CA ASN A 115 3.50 0.96 7.53
C ASN A 115 4.18 -0.35 7.93
N MET A 116 5.29 -0.25 8.64
CA MET A 116 6.10 -1.41 9.06
C MET A 116 5.47 -2.19 10.20
N TYR A 117 4.61 -1.55 11.01
CA TYR A 117 3.89 -2.24 12.09
C TYR A 117 2.75 -3.09 11.52
N GLY A 118 1.99 -2.55 10.57
CA GLY A 118 0.89 -3.24 9.90
C GLY A 118 1.32 -4.13 8.74
N GLY A 119 2.56 -4.01 8.25
CA GLY A 119 3.10 -4.81 7.15
C GLY A 119 2.49 -4.50 5.78
N TYR A 120 2.06 -3.25 5.54
CA TYR A 120 1.45 -2.85 4.26
C TYR A 120 2.07 -1.58 3.69
N LEU A 121 1.98 -1.46 2.37
CA LEU A 121 2.36 -0.29 1.60
C LEU A 121 1.10 0.32 0.98
N GLU A 122 0.90 1.61 1.21
CA GLU A 122 -0.17 2.39 0.60
C GLU A 122 0.41 3.34 -0.45
N THR A 123 -0.15 3.32 -1.66
CA THR A 123 0.13 4.28 -2.72
C THR A 123 -1.15 5.06 -3.01
N ALA A 124 -1.07 6.39 -2.96
CA ALA A 124 -2.18 7.29 -3.21
C ALA A 124 -1.75 8.44 -4.12
N TYR A 125 -2.62 8.79 -5.05
CA TYR A 125 -2.47 9.94 -5.94
C TYR A 125 -3.84 10.29 -6.52
N SER A 126 -3.95 11.50 -7.08
CA SER A 126 -5.08 11.91 -7.89
C SER A 126 -4.70 11.76 -9.36
N TRP A 127 -5.51 10.99 -10.10
CA TRP A 127 -5.40 10.88 -11.55
C TRP A 127 -6.39 11.84 -12.20
N ILE A 128 -5.89 12.93 -12.76
CA ILE A 128 -6.69 13.96 -13.43
C ILE A 128 -6.58 13.81 -14.95
N ASN A 129 -7.70 14.07 -15.64
CA ASN A 129 -7.90 13.85 -17.07
C ASN A 129 -8.00 15.14 -17.86
#